data_AF-A0A8J4V2E8-F1
#
_entry.id   AF-A0A8J4V2E8-F1
#
_cell.length_a   1.000
_cell.length_b   1.000
_cell.length_c   1.000
_cell.angle_alpha   90.00
_cell.angle_beta   90.00
_cell.angle_gamma   90.00
#
_symmetry.space_group_name_H-M   'P 1'
#
loop_
_entity.id
_entity.type
_entity.pdbx_description
1 polymer ?
#
loop_
_entity_poly.entity_id
_entity_poly.type
_entity_poly.pdbx_seq_one_letter_code
_entity_poly.pdbx_strand_id
1 'polypeptide(L)'
;MDHDNSSQYMEGSKKRKHLSPIDVFQGIIQGHLETLDQEIKDLEKRRDALLEVTKVIDTSVIPDPITLNIGGIKYQTTKATLTKIPNSFFDLMLSGEIDIKPMTNKPNTYFIDR
;
A
#
# COMPACT_ATOMS: atom_id res chain seq x y z
N MET A 1 15.57 -86.11 -12.14
CA MET A 1 14.75 -85.25 -13.02
C MET A 1 14.08 -84.21 -12.15
N ASP A 2 14.91 -83.23 -11.78
CA ASP A 2 14.72 -81.79 -11.81
C ASP A 2 13.52 -81.17 -11.08
N HIS A 3 13.87 -80.62 -9.93
CA HIS A 3 13.16 -79.62 -9.15
C HIS A 3 13.17 -78.24 -9.81
N ASP A 4 12.18 -77.46 -9.36
CA ASP A 4 12.23 -76.01 -9.13
C ASP A 4 12.01 -75.07 -10.32
N ASN A 5 10.73 -74.79 -10.55
CA ASN A 5 10.24 -73.56 -11.12
C ASN A 5 10.10 -72.50 -10.00
N SER A 6 11.20 -71.82 -9.66
CA SER A 6 11.19 -70.72 -8.69
C SER A 6 12.28 -69.69 -9.01
N SER A 7 12.01 -68.70 -9.85
CA SER A 7 12.82 -67.48 -9.81
C SER A 7 12.06 -66.22 -10.22
N GLN A 8 11.77 -65.46 -9.16
CA GLN A 8 11.92 -64.01 -9.08
C GLN A 8 10.97 -63.13 -9.91
N TYR A 9 9.76 -62.96 -9.37
CA TYR A 9 9.10 -61.65 -9.41
C TYR A 9 9.70 -60.78 -8.30
N MET A 10 10.53 -59.80 -8.67
CA MET A 10 10.96 -58.71 -7.78
C MET A 10 9.95 -57.58 -7.90
N GLU A 11 8.92 -57.59 -7.06
CA GLU A 11 7.96 -56.50 -6.99
C GLU A 11 8.50 -55.38 -6.08
N GLY A 12 8.90 -54.27 -6.72
CA GLY A 12 9.38 -53.06 -6.06
C GLY A 12 8.30 -52.43 -5.18
N SER A 13 8.33 -52.75 -3.89
CA SER A 13 7.48 -52.12 -2.89
C SER A 13 7.90 -50.67 -2.64
N LYS A 14 7.31 -49.71 -3.38
CA LYS A 14 7.33 -48.28 -3.02
C LYS A 14 6.63 -48.12 -1.66
N LYS A 15 7.41 -48.07 -0.58
CA LYS A 15 6.93 -47.73 0.78
C LYS A 15 6.23 -46.37 0.72
N ARG A 16 4.89 -46.36 0.83
CA ARG A 16 4.12 -45.13 1.01
C ARG A 16 4.54 -44.53 2.35
N LYS A 17 5.06 -43.30 2.33
CA LYS A 17 5.37 -42.56 3.56
C LYS A 17 4.06 -42.34 4.32
N HIS A 18 3.96 -42.92 5.50
CA HIS A 18 2.85 -42.65 6.42
C HIS A 18 3.09 -41.26 7.01
N LEU A 19 2.33 -40.27 6.55
CA LEU A 19 2.31 -38.95 7.17
C LEU A 19 1.41 -39.02 8.41
N SER A 20 1.92 -38.52 9.52
CA SER A 20 1.12 -38.44 10.74
C SER A 20 0.02 -37.38 10.58
N PRO A 21 -1.08 -37.47 11.33
CA PRO A 21 -2.08 -36.41 11.36
C PRO A 21 -1.48 -35.03 11.66
N ILE A 22 -0.44 -34.98 12.51
CA ILE A 22 0.26 -33.75 12.89
C ILE A 22 0.97 -33.13 11.68
N ASP A 23 1.64 -33.94 10.84
CA ASP A 23 2.32 -33.44 9.64
C ASP A 23 1.33 -32.80 8.64
N VAL A 24 0.13 -33.38 8.54
CA VAL A 24 -0.94 -32.85 7.69
C VAL A 24 -1.43 -31.50 8.21
N PHE A 25 -1.70 -31.40 9.52
CA PHE A 25 -2.11 -30.13 10.14
C PHE A 25 -1.04 -29.05 9.98
N GLN A 26 0.23 -29.41 10.18
CA GLN A 26 1.34 -28.48 10.05
C GLN A 26 1.48 -27.96 8.61
N GLY A 27 1.28 -28.83 7.61
CA GLY A 27 1.25 -28.44 6.20
C GLY A 27 0.13 -27.44 5.87
N ILE A 28 -1.07 -27.64 6.44
CA ILE A 28 -2.21 -26.72 6.23
C ILE A 28 -1.90 -25.35 6.84
N ILE A 29 -1.40 -25.32 8.08
CA ILE A 29 -1.04 -24.07 8.77
C ILE A 29 0.06 -23.33 7.98
N GLN A 30 1.09 -24.06 7.55
CA GLN A 30 2.19 -23.50 6.77
C GLN A 30 1.70 -22.88 5.46
N GLY A 31 0.81 -23.57 4.72
CA GLY A 31 0.25 -23.04 3.47
C GLY A 31 -0.59 -21.77 3.68
N HIS A 32 -1.35 -21.68 4.76
CA HIS A 32 -2.09 -20.45 5.09
C HIS A 32 -1.15 -19.30 5.48
N LEU A 33 -0.09 -19.56 6.25
CA LEU A 33 0.91 -18.54 6.60
C LEU A 33 1.61 -18.00 5.36
N GLU A 34 1.98 -18.87 4.43
CA GLU A 34 2.59 -18.48 3.15
C GLU A 34 1.63 -17.65 2.29
N THR A 35 0.36 -18.00 2.27
CA THR A 35 -0.67 -17.24 1.55
C THR A 35 -0.84 -15.84 2.14
N LEU A 36 -0.94 -15.73 3.46
CA LEU A 36 -1.06 -14.45 4.16
C LEU A 36 0.17 -13.56 3.92
N ASP A 37 1.37 -14.12 3.94
CA ASP A 37 2.61 -13.37 3.67
C ASP A 37 2.62 -12.78 2.25
N GLN A 38 2.12 -13.54 1.26
CA GLN A 38 1.99 -13.03 -0.11
C GLN A 38 0.91 -11.94 -0.23
N GLU A 39 -0.23 -12.11 0.42
CA GLU A 39 -1.30 -11.09 0.43
C GLU A 39 -0.81 -9.77 1.04
N ILE A 40 -0.07 -9.83 2.15
CA ILE A 40 0.51 -8.64 2.80
C ILE A 40 1.47 -7.93 1.83
N LYS A 41 2.38 -8.68 1.19
CA LYS A 41 3.33 -8.11 0.23
C LYS A 41 2.63 -7.43 -0.95
N ASP A 42 1.55 -8.02 -1.45
CA ASP A 42 0.80 -7.44 -2.55
C ASP A 42 -0.01 -6.21 -2.13
N LEU A 43 -0.55 -6.21 -0.91
CA LEU A 43 -1.21 -5.03 -0.34
C LEU A 43 -0.22 -3.87 -0.14
N GLU A 44 1.00 -4.15 0.31
CA GLU A 44 2.05 -3.13 0.43
C GLU A 44 2.41 -2.51 -0.92
N LYS A 45 2.60 -3.32 -1.96
CA LYS A 45 2.83 -2.80 -3.33
C LYS A 45 1.67 -1.94 -3.82
N ARG A 46 0.43 -2.37 -3.59
CA ARG A 46 -0.76 -1.60 -3.99
C ARG A 46 -0.86 -0.28 -3.24
N ARG A 47 -0.57 -0.28 -1.93
CA ARG A 47 -0.48 0.94 -1.12
C ARG A 47 0.56 1.90 -1.71
N ASP A 48 1.74 1.41 -2.04
CA ASP A 48 2.83 2.24 -2.55
C ASP A 48 2.49 2.84 -3.93
N ALA A 49 1.88 2.05 -4.82
CA ALA A 49 1.37 2.53 -6.10
C ALA A 49 0.26 3.59 -5.93
N LEU A 50 -0.65 3.40 -4.96
CA LEU A 50 -1.68 4.40 -4.65
C LEU A 50 -1.10 5.68 -4.07
N LEU A 51 -0.08 5.58 -3.21
CA LEU A 51 0.62 6.76 -2.67
C LEU A 51 1.31 7.55 -3.79
N GLU A 52 1.89 6.87 -4.78
CA GLU A 52 2.48 7.52 -5.95
C GLU A 52 1.43 8.29 -6.77
N VAL A 53 0.27 7.68 -7.03
CA VAL A 53 -0.85 8.37 -7.70
C VAL A 53 -1.38 9.54 -6.88
N THR A 54 -1.47 9.40 -5.56
CA THR A 54 -1.97 10.47 -4.66
C THR A 54 -1.05 11.70 -4.70
N LYS A 55 0.28 11.51 -4.73
CA LYS A 55 1.24 12.62 -4.90
C LYS A 55 1.03 13.40 -6.21
N VAL A 56 0.72 12.70 -7.30
CA VAL A 56 0.44 13.34 -8.59
C VAL A 56 -0.89 14.10 -8.54
N ILE A 57 -1.88 13.58 -7.81
CA ILE A 57 -3.19 14.18 -7.66
C ILE A 57 -3.15 15.44 -6.79
N ASP A 58 -2.49 15.44 -5.63
CA ASP A 58 -2.53 16.55 -4.66
C ASP A 58 -2.13 17.91 -5.23
N THR A 59 -1.17 17.95 -6.15
CA THR A 59 -0.82 19.20 -6.82
C THR A 59 -1.94 19.71 -7.75
N SER A 60 -2.87 18.88 -8.21
CA SER A 60 -3.94 19.25 -9.16
C SER A 60 -5.33 19.49 -8.54
N VAL A 61 -5.58 19.12 -7.28
CA VAL A 61 -6.94 19.12 -6.67
C VAL A 61 -7.21 20.23 -5.66
N ILE A 62 -6.49 21.35 -5.69
CA ILE A 62 -6.90 22.53 -4.93
C ILE A 62 -7.67 23.46 -5.88
N PRO A 63 -9.02 23.36 -5.95
CA PRO A 63 -9.80 24.19 -6.86
C PRO A 63 -9.76 25.66 -6.46
N ASP A 64 -9.73 26.53 -7.45
CA ASP A 64 -9.93 27.95 -7.23
C ASP A 64 -11.40 28.26 -6.86
N PRO A 65 -11.67 29.31 -6.07
CA PRO A 65 -10.71 30.19 -5.40
C PRO A 65 -10.21 29.63 -4.05
N ILE A 66 -8.96 29.96 -3.70
CA ILE A 66 -8.36 29.64 -2.40
C ILE A 66 -8.62 30.79 -1.42
N THR A 67 -9.06 30.47 -0.22
CA THR A 67 -9.26 31.43 0.87
C THR A 67 -8.13 31.31 1.90
N LEU A 68 -7.40 32.40 2.14
CA LEU A 68 -6.39 32.51 3.17
C LEU A 68 -6.90 33.37 4.32
N ASN A 69 -6.92 32.85 5.53
CA ASN A 69 -7.19 33.58 6.75
C ASN A 69 -5.87 33.89 7.46
N ILE A 70 -5.38 35.12 7.37
CA ILE A 70 -4.11 35.58 7.91
C ILE A 70 -4.40 36.45 9.13
N GLY A 71 -4.11 35.97 10.33
CA GLY A 71 -4.33 36.73 11.58
C GLY A 71 -5.78 37.18 11.81
N GLY A 72 -6.77 36.53 11.16
CA GLY A 72 -8.18 36.90 11.20
C GLY A 72 -8.70 37.63 9.95
N ILE A 73 -7.82 38.07 9.05
CA ILE A 73 -8.20 38.74 7.79
C ILE A 73 -8.29 37.72 6.66
N LYS A 74 -9.40 37.73 5.93
CA LYS A 74 -9.64 36.81 4.81
C LYS A 74 -9.22 37.43 3.49
N TYR A 75 -8.39 36.72 2.76
CA TYR A 75 -7.98 37.00 1.39
C TYR A 75 -8.48 35.89 0.47
N GLN A 76 -8.95 36.24 -0.71
CA GLN A 76 -9.25 35.28 -1.77
C GLN A 76 -8.24 35.43 -2.90
N THR A 77 -7.76 34.31 -3.39
CA THR A 77 -6.71 34.24 -4.42
C THR A 77 -6.88 32.97 -5.25
N THR A 78 -5.98 32.75 -6.20
CA THR A 78 -5.92 31.54 -7.02
C THR A 78 -4.66 30.76 -6.72
N LYS A 79 -4.69 29.47 -7.02
CA LYS A 79 -3.51 28.60 -6.98
C LYS A 79 -2.37 29.18 -7.81
N ALA A 80 -2.66 29.65 -9.02
CA ALA A 80 -1.65 30.26 -9.90
C ALA A 80 -0.93 31.46 -9.28
N THR A 81 -1.62 32.24 -8.43
CA THR A 81 -1.01 33.36 -7.71
C THR A 81 -0.07 32.88 -6.61
N LEU A 82 -0.48 31.84 -5.88
CA LEU A 82 0.25 31.28 -4.75
C LEU A 82 1.47 30.44 -5.17
N THR A 83 1.39 29.75 -6.31
CA THR A 83 2.49 28.96 -6.89
C THR A 83 3.32 29.76 -7.90
N LYS A 84 3.12 31.08 -8.00
CA LYS A 84 3.85 31.93 -8.97
C LYS A 84 5.36 31.93 -8.71
N ILE A 85 5.76 31.80 -7.44
CA ILE A 85 7.16 31.78 -7.03
C ILE A 85 7.47 30.35 -6.55
N PRO A 86 8.28 29.59 -7.30
CA PRO A 86 8.62 28.22 -6.93
C PRO A 86 9.42 28.19 -5.62
N ASN A 87 9.24 27.15 -4.82
CA ASN A 87 9.86 26.96 -3.50
C ASN A 87 9.55 28.08 -2.48
N SER A 88 8.56 28.93 -2.76
CA SER A 88 8.05 29.87 -1.76
C SER A 88 7.18 29.14 -0.74
N PHE A 89 6.92 29.78 0.40
CA PHE A 89 6.05 29.21 1.43
C PHE A 89 4.69 28.76 0.88
N PHE A 90 4.07 29.57 0.02
CA PHE A 90 2.77 29.27 -0.56
C PHE A 90 2.82 28.16 -1.62
N ASP A 91 3.93 28.05 -2.35
CA ASP A 91 4.15 26.95 -3.29
C ASP A 91 4.31 25.62 -2.56
N LEU A 92 5.17 25.58 -1.54
CA LEU A 92 5.41 24.42 -0.68
C LEU A 92 4.16 24.02 0.15
N MET A 93 3.36 25.02 0.53
CA MET A 93 2.06 24.83 1.18
C MET A 93 1.07 24.07 0.29
N LEU A 94 1.03 24.40 -1.00
CA LEU A 94 0.09 23.80 -1.95
C LEU A 94 0.66 22.54 -2.63
N SER A 95 1.96 22.29 -2.53
CA SER A 95 2.59 21.05 -3.01
C SER A 95 2.41 19.86 -2.05
N GLY A 96 1.88 20.10 -0.85
CA GLY A 96 1.73 19.07 0.19
C GLY A 96 3.01 18.79 0.98
N GLU A 97 4.08 19.57 0.77
CA GLU A 97 5.33 19.44 1.52
C GLU A 97 5.24 20.03 2.93
N ILE A 98 4.35 21.01 3.14
CA ILE A 98 4.06 21.57 4.46
C ILE A 98 2.70 21.05 4.95
N ASP A 99 2.70 20.38 6.10
CA ASP A 99 1.47 19.90 6.75
C ASP A 99 0.65 21.10 7.28
N ILE A 100 -0.21 21.64 6.43
CA ILE A 100 -1.11 22.75 6.78
C ILE A 100 -2.50 22.20 6.92
N LYS A 101 -2.97 22.12 8.17
CA LYS A 101 -4.31 21.67 8.48
C LYS A 101 -5.32 22.69 7.92
N PRO A 102 -6.22 22.29 7.00
CA PRO A 102 -7.28 23.18 6.56
C PRO A 102 -8.14 23.57 7.76
N MET A 103 -8.65 24.80 7.73
CA MET A 103 -9.53 25.27 8.80
C MET A 103 -10.81 24.40 8.76
N THR A 104 -11.08 23.74 9.88
CA THR A 104 -12.11 22.70 10.02
C THR A 104 -13.42 23.09 9.32
N ASN A 105 -13.89 22.18 8.46
CA ASN A 105 -15.18 22.19 7.76
C ASN A 105 -15.31 23.05 6.49
N LYS A 106 -14.24 23.68 5.97
CA LYS A 106 -14.30 24.38 4.66
C LYS A 106 -13.18 23.95 3.72
N PRO A 107 -13.51 23.40 2.53
CA PRO A 107 -12.49 23.11 1.52
C PRO A 107 -11.77 24.40 1.11
N ASN A 108 -10.49 24.28 0.77
CA ASN A 108 -9.62 25.35 0.26
C ASN A 108 -9.56 26.62 1.13
N THR A 109 -9.79 26.46 2.44
CA THR A 109 -9.65 27.54 3.42
C THR A 109 -8.52 27.21 4.38
N TYR A 110 -7.48 28.05 4.38
CA TYR A 110 -6.27 27.85 5.17
C TYR A 110 -6.10 28.97 6.18
N PHE A 111 -5.63 28.62 7.38
CA PHE A 111 -5.31 29.60 8.43
C PHE A 111 -3.79 29.75 8.56
N ILE A 112 -3.35 31.00 8.63
CA ILE A 112 -1.95 31.38 8.79
C ILE A 112 -1.87 32.30 10.01
N ASP A 113 -1.19 31.85 11.05
CA ASP A 113 -0.96 32.61 12.28
C ASP A 113 0.21 33.58 12.07
N ARG A 114 -0.09 34.74 11.47
CA ARG A 114 0.84 35.82 11.14
C ARG A 114 0.20 37.18 11.36
#